data_AF-A0A368EYV7-F1
#
_entry.id   AF-A0A368EYV7-F1
#
_cell.length_a   1.000
_cell.length_b   1.000
_cell.length_c   1.000
_cell.angle_alpha   90.00
_cell.angle_beta   90.00
_cell.angle_gamma   90.00
#
_symmetry.space_group_name_H-M   'P 1'
#
loop_
_entity.id
_entity.type
_entity.pdbx_description
1 polymer ?
#
loop_
_entity_poly.entity_id
_entity_poly.type
_entity_poly.pdbx_seq_one_letter_code
_entity_poly.pdbx_strand_id
1 'polypeptide(L)'
;MSLYIELVVDQCRYLGAGSDDSSCRKSVYTPDDDERLNIVAPVQIGGLAPLSGGQAYPSAIPHTGLNGCIRNLRVNDDQYDLASPSYDRNSAAGCKLWGGACDSNAIDSLTHCVHGDCYADVQGSTPMVPKCICDPGWGGPRCEKKIEWIQMQSGGFIDYSPKIAFPEQTNDIELLFIPGRVTGAAELTYGADKSQNYVSTSAEMTSDGLTPMAKFDLGGVRNSLTQLKISELSLKENSSYWMHFTRNPTR
;
A
#
# COMPACT_ATOMS: atom_id res chain seq x y z
N MET A 1 2.12 -6.15 -21.26
CA MET A 1 2.08 -6.16 -19.79
C MET A 1 1.04 -7.18 -19.36
N SER A 2 1.11 -7.71 -18.15
CA SER A 2 -0.10 -8.24 -17.55
C SER A 2 -0.31 -7.48 -16.26
N LEU A 3 -1.35 -6.67 -16.19
CA LEU A 3 -1.67 -5.87 -15.02
C LEU A 3 -1.76 -6.77 -13.79
N TYR A 4 -0.90 -6.54 -12.80
CA TYR A 4 -0.97 -7.24 -11.52
C TYR A 4 -2.00 -6.60 -10.62
N ILE A 5 -2.89 -7.43 -10.11
CA ILE A 5 -3.97 -7.04 -9.23
C ILE A 5 -3.93 -7.95 -8.03
N GLU A 6 -4.09 -7.36 -6.84
CA GLU A 6 -3.96 -8.07 -5.60
C GLU A 6 -4.97 -7.60 -4.56
N LEU A 7 -5.39 -8.57 -3.74
CA LEU A 7 -6.19 -8.37 -2.55
C LEU A 7 -5.44 -9.00 -1.38
N VAL A 8 -5.21 -8.21 -0.33
CA VAL A 8 -4.55 -8.62 0.91
C VAL A 8 -5.43 -8.27 2.10
N VAL A 9 -5.49 -9.16 3.09
CA VAL A 9 -6.15 -8.90 4.37
C VAL A 9 -5.13 -8.96 5.51
N ASP A 10 -5.18 -7.95 6.38
CA ASP A 10 -4.31 -7.73 7.54
C ASP A 10 -2.81 -7.79 7.21
N GLN A 11 -2.45 -7.47 5.97
CA GLN A 11 -1.08 -7.58 5.45
C GLN A 11 -0.43 -8.95 5.73
N CYS A 12 -1.24 -10.01 5.80
CA CYS A 12 -0.76 -11.35 6.15
C CYS A 12 0.00 -11.43 7.49
N ARG A 13 -0.20 -10.47 8.40
CA ARG A 13 0.58 -10.32 9.63
C ARG A 13 0.51 -11.52 10.58
N TYR A 14 -0.54 -12.32 10.48
CA TYR A 14 -0.79 -13.46 11.36
C TYR A 14 -0.24 -14.79 10.84
N LEU A 15 0.51 -14.77 9.73
CA LEU A 15 1.19 -15.96 9.22
C LEU A 15 2.43 -16.32 10.04
N GLY A 16 2.67 -17.61 10.20
CA GLY A 16 3.93 -18.12 10.75
C GLY A 16 5.09 -17.97 9.77
N ALA A 17 6.32 -17.92 10.28
CA ALA A 17 7.51 -17.95 9.42
C ALA A 17 7.52 -19.23 8.56
N GLY A 18 7.60 -19.08 7.24
CA GLY A 18 7.59 -20.19 6.28
C GLY A 18 6.19 -20.69 5.87
N SER A 19 5.12 -20.01 6.30
CA SER A 19 3.76 -20.27 5.81
C SER A 19 3.55 -19.65 4.43
N ASP A 20 2.77 -20.35 3.60
CA ASP A 20 2.19 -19.79 2.37
C ASP A 20 1.18 -18.67 2.73
N ASP A 21 1.09 -17.64 1.89
CA ASP A 21 0.25 -16.46 2.14
C ASP A 21 -1.10 -16.49 1.43
N SER A 22 -1.40 -17.58 0.74
CA SER A 22 -2.69 -17.84 0.08
C SER A 22 -3.91 -17.69 1.00
N SER A 23 -3.75 -17.80 2.33
CA SER A 23 -4.81 -17.62 3.32
C SER A 23 -5.14 -16.16 3.64
N CYS A 24 -4.39 -15.19 3.11
CA CYS A 24 -4.58 -13.75 3.35
C CYS A 24 -4.25 -12.88 2.14
N ARG A 25 -3.72 -13.46 1.07
CA ARG A 25 -3.36 -12.80 -0.18
C ARG A 25 -3.92 -13.57 -1.37
N LYS A 26 -4.44 -12.84 -2.36
CA LYS A 26 -4.76 -13.39 -3.68
C LYS A 26 -4.39 -12.40 -4.77
N SER A 27 -3.85 -12.88 -5.88
CA SER A 27 -3.48 -12.04 -7.01
C SER A 27 -3.77 -12.68 -8.37
N VAL A 28 -3.80 -11.84 -9.41
CA VAL A 28 -3.99 -12.22 -10.81
C VAL A 28 -3.27 -11.25 -11.75
N TYR A 29 -2.96 -11.74 -12.95
CA TYR A 29 -2.38 -10.98 -14.05
C TYR A 29 -3.41 -10.86 -15.18
N THR A 30 -3.70 -9.65 -15.68
CA THR A 30 -4.63 -9.46 -16.82
C THR A 30 -3.91 -8.96 -18.08
N PRO A 31 -4.24 -9.41 -19.31
CA PRO A 31 -3.50 -9.03 -20.53
C PRO A 31 -3.49 -7.52 -20.82
N ASP A 32 -2.34 -6.99 -21.25
CA ASP A 32 -2.08 -5.58 -21.62
C ASP A 32 -0.81 -5.52 -22.53
N ASP A 33 -0.44 -4.39 -23.13
CA ASP A 33 0.61 -4.28 -24.16
C ASP A 33 2.05 -4.32 -23.57
N ASP A 34 2.91 -5.16 -24.14
CA ASP A 34 4.21 -5.58 -23.58
C ASP A 34 5.38 -4.64 -23.89
N GLU A 35 5.53 -3.59 -23.06
CA GLU A 35 6.74 -2.79 -23.01
C GLU A 35 7.42 -2.95 -21.64
N ARG A 36 8.13 -4.06 -21.44
CA ARG A 36 8.89 -4.32 -20.22
C ARG A 36 10.34 -3.85 -20.33
N LEU A 37 10.77 -3.09 -19.34
CA LEU A 37 12.18 -2.84 -19.09
C LEU A 37 12.74 -3.97 -18.21
N ASN A 38 13.31 -5.00 -18.83
CA ASN A 38 14.03 -6.05 -18.11
C ASN A 38 15.42 -5.54 -17.72
N ILE A 39 15.60 -5.21 -16.45
CA ILE A 39 16.88 -4.76 -15.90
C ILE A 39 17.57 -5.94 -15.21
N VAL A 40 18.71 -6.37 -15.75
CA VAL A 40 19.59 -7.35 -15.11
C VAL A 40 20.72 -6.62 -14.38
N ALA A 41 20.35 -5.78 -13.43
CA ALA A 41 21.28 -4.99 -12.62
C ALA A 41 20.69 -4.77 -11.21
N PRO A 42 21.54 -4.61 -10.18
CA PRO A 42 21.05 -4.33 -8.82
C PRO A 42 20.32 -3.00 -8.76
N VAL A 43 19.24 -2.96 -7.97
CA VAL A 43 18.56 -1.71 -7.62
C VAL A 43 19.48 -0.91 -6.70
N GLN A 44 19.83 0.30 -7.12
CA GLN A 44 20.69 1.21 -6.36
C GLN A 44 19.88 2.39 -5.86
N ILE A 45 20.03 2.69 -4.57
CA ILE A 45 19.18 3.63 -3.85
C ILE A 45 20.06 4.67 -3.18
N GLY A 46 19.71 5.95 -3.32
CA GLY A 46 20.44 7.06 -2.70
C GLY A 46 21.79 7.41 -3.35
N GLY A 47 22.23 6.69 -4.38
CA GLY A 47 23.47 6.99 -5.11
C GLY A 47 23.89 5.86 -6.03
N LEU A 48 25.08 6.01 -6.62
CA LEU A 48 25.68 5.02 -7.51
C LEU A 48 26.87 4.35 -6.85
N ALA A 49 26.94 3.02 -6.94
CA ALA A 49 28.06 2.23 -6.49
C ALA A 49 29.29 2.52 -7.37
N PRO A 50 30.51 2.51 -6.81
CA PRO A 50 31.71 2.67 -7.63
C PRO A 50 31.82 1.54 -8.66
N LEU A 51 32.00 1.89 -9.93
CA LEU A 51 32.31 0.93 -10.99
C LEU A 51 33.81 0.64 -11.05
N SER A 52 34.19 -0.52 -11.59
CA SER A 52 35.59 -0.94 -11.77
C SER A 52 35.91 -1.22 -13.24
N GLY A 53 37.21 -1.40 -13.57
CA GLY A 53 37.60 -1.87 -14.91
C GLY A 53 37.33 -0.89 -16.06
N GLY A 54 37.29 0.42 -15.80
CA GLY A 54 37.03 1.44 -16.83
C GLY A 54 35.56 1.55 -17.25
N GLN A 55 34.64 0.89 -16.54
CA GLN A 55 33.21 1.04 -16.73
C GLN A 55 32.74 2.41 -16.23
N ALA A 56 31.74 2.98 -16.90
CA ALA A 56 31.12 4.25 -16.53
C ALA A 56 29.59 4.13 -16.63
N TYR A 57 28.88 4.82 -15.74
CA TYR A 57 27.44 4.99 -15.88
C TYR A 57 27.12 5.91 -17.06
N PRO A 58 25.94 5.76 -17.69
CA PRO A 58 25.48 6.70 -18.71
C PRO A 58 25.52 8.15 -18.19
N SER A 59 25.97 9.08 -19.04
CA SER A 59 26.13 10.50 -18.68
C SER A 59 24.84 11.20 -18.26
N ALA A 60 23.69 10.64 -18.64
CA ALA A 60 22.37 11.14 -18.26
C ALA A 60 22.02 10.89 -16.79
N ILE A 61 22.73 9.99 -16.10
CA ILE A 61 22.43 9.66 -14.70
C ILE A 61 23.08 10.70 -13.77
N PRO A 62 22.34 11.28 -12.80
CA PRO A 62 22.92 12.14 -11.77
C PRO A 62 23.98 11.39 -10.96
N HIS A 63 25.17 11.97 -10.86
CA HIS A 63 26.29 11.39 -10.10
C HIS A 63 26.33 11.87 -8.64
N THR A 64 25.50 12.84 -8.28
CA THR A 64 25.32 13.30 -6.91
C THR A 64 24.41 12.35 -6.16
N GLY A 65 24.91 11.77 -5.06
CA GLY A 65 24.10 10.96 -4.16
C GLY A 65 23.04 11.80 -3.44
N LEU A 66 22.00 11.12 -2.96
CA LEU A 66 20.99 11.71 -2.09
C LEU A 66 21.62 12.05 -0.74
N ASN A 67 21.48 13.30 -0.32
CA ASN A 67 21.66 13.69 1.07
C ASN A 67 20.27 13.82 1.71
N GLY A 68 19.77 12.73 2.26
CA GLY A 68 18.38 12.60 2.65
C GLY A 68 18.10 11.28 3.35
N CYS A 69 16.83 11.02 3.62
CA CYS A 69 16.37 9.78 4.23
C CYS A 69 15.38 9.09 3.31
N ILE A 70 15.46 7.77 3.25
CA ILE A 70 14.56 6.91 2.50
C ILE A 70 13.94 5.94 3.49
N ARG A 71 12.64 5.72 3.36
CA ARG A 71 11.87 4.79 4.18
C ARG A 71 10.77 4.17 3.32
N ASN A 72 10.21 3.05 3.79
CA ASN A 72 9.10 2.36 3.15
C ASN A 72 9.36 2.11 1.65
N LEU A 73 10.60 1.72 1.31
CA LEU A 73 10.95 1.38 -0.06
C LEU A 73 10.18 0.13 -0.46
N ARG A 74 9.35 0.29 -1.49
CA ARG A 74 8.59 -0.79 -2.11
C ARG A 74 8.98 -0.89 -3.57
N VAL A 75 9.42 -2.06 -4.01
CA VAL A 75 9.77 -2.33 -5.42
C VAL A 75 8.97 -3.55 -5.84
N ASN A 76 8.11 -3.40 -6.86
CA ASN A 76 7.20 -4.46 -7.31
C ASN A 76 6.31 -5.03 -6.18
N ASP A 77 5.86 -4.14 -5.28
CA ASP A 77 5.06 -4.42 -4.08
C ASP A 77 5.78 -5.13 -2.92
N ASP A 78 7.00 -5.61 -3.13
CA ASP A 78 7.84 -6.13 -2.05
C ASP A 78 8.40 -4.97 -1.23
N GLN A 79 8.17 -5.01 0.09
CA GLN A 79 8.77 -4.07 1.02
C GLN A 79 10.22 -4.49 1.32
N TYR A 80 11.18 -3.63 0.98
CA TYR A 80 12.59 -3.91 1.17
C TYR A 80 13.05 -3.44 2.55
N ASP A 81 13.74 -4.34 3.27
CA ASP A 81 14.45 -3.97 4.49
C ASP A 81 15.70 -3.16 4.15
N LEU A 82 15.61 -1.84 4.32
CA LEU A 82 16.72 -0.91 4.12
C LEU A 82 17.80 -1.02 5.20
N ALA A 83 17.54 -1.70 6.32
CA ALA A 83 18.54 -1.92 7.37
C ALA A 83 19.52 -3.06 7.03
N SER A 84 19.17 -3.93 6.08
CA SER A 84 19.97 -5.10 5.70
C SER A 84 20.30 -5.14 4.20
N PRO A 85 20.90 -4.09 3.61
CA PRO A 85 21.22 -4.08 2.18
C PRO A 85 22.41 -5.00 1.85
N SER A 86 22.46 -5.51 0.61
CA SER A 86 23.61 -6.30 0.12
C SER A 86 24.90 -5.49 0.01
N TYR A 87 24.80 -4.17 -0.07
CA TYR A 87 25.94 -3.24 -0.10
C TYR A 87 25.47 -1.87 0.40
N ASP A 88 26.24 -1.27 1.30
CA ASP A 88 25.99 0.07 1.83
C ASP A 88 27.28 0.89 1.92
N ARG A 89 27.14 2.22 1.78
CA ARG A 89 28.25 3.16 1.97
C ARG A 89 27.70 4.52 2.34
N ASN A 90 28.18 5.09 3.45
CA ASN A 90 27.74 6.38 3.99
C ASN A 90 26.22 6.47 4.28
N SER A 91 25.59 5.33 4.53
CA SER A 91 24.23 5.24 5.06
C SER A 91 24.24 4.82 6.51
N ALA A 92 23.15 5.09 7.23
CA ALA A 92 22.96 4.64 8.60
C ALA A 92 21.47 4.33 8.80
N ALA A 93 21.18 3.43 9.74
CA ALA A 93 19.81 3.16 10.15
C ALA A 93 19.18 4.40 10.82
N GLY A 94 17.87 4.58 10.60
CA GLY A 94 17.11 5.74 11.05
C GLY A 94 17.39 7.01 10.24
N CYS A 95 16.67 8.09 10.54
CA CYS A 95 16.84 9.38 9.86
C CYS A 95 17.31 10.48 10.82
N LYS A 96 18.64 10.60 10.99
CA LYS A 96 19.23 11.67 11.81
C LYS A 96 18.94 13.07 11.27
N LEU A 97 18.67 13.19 9.97
CA LEU A 97 18.40 14.47 9.34
C LEU A 97 17.13 15.11 9.89
N TRP A 98 16.15 14.33 10.35
CA TRP A 98 14.93 14.85 10.99
C TRP A 98 15.19 15.60 12.30
N GLY A 99 16.39 15.47 12.88
CA GLY A 99 16.73 16.08 14.15
C GLY A 99 15.67 15.80 15.22
N GLY A 100 15.40 16.79 16.07
CA GLY A 100 14.36 16.71 17.11
C GLY A 100 12.92 16.86 16.60
N ALA A 101 12.67 16.94 15.28
CA ALA A 101 11.31 17.16 14.76
C ALA A 101 10.41 15.95 15.05
N CYS A 102 10.96 14.74 14.91
CA CYS A 102 10.31 13.49 15.26
C CYS A 102 10.80 12.89 16.59
N ASP A 103 12.03 13.22 16.99
CA ASP A 103 12.64 12.79 18.25
C ASP A 103 12.28 13.76 19.38
N SER A 104 11.14 13.53 20.05
CA SER A 104 10.90 14.16 21.34
C SER A 104 11.86 13.54 22.36
N ASN A 105 12.93 14.26 22.69
CA ASN A 105 13.92 13.86 23.71
C ASN A 105 13.38 14.03 25.14
N ALA A 106 12.36 13.28 25.52
CA ALA A 106 12.03 13.08 26.92
C ALA A 106 11.64 11.62 27.20
N ILE A 107 12.09 11.12 28.35
CA ILE A 107 11.79 9.78 28.86
C ILE A 107 10.27 9.58 29.10
N ASP A 108 9.49 10.68 29.05
CA ASP A 108 8.03 10.71 29.13
C ASP A 108 7.34 11.20 27.84
N SER A 109 8.06 11.49 26.76
CA SER A 109 7.45 12.07 25.56
C SER A 109 7.01 11.02 24.55
N LEU A 110 5.69 10.90 24.45
CA LEU A 110 4.99 10.45 23.24
C LEU A 110 5.72 11.01 22.01
N THR A 111 6.05 10.12 21.08
CA THR A 111 6.51 10.46 19.73
C THR A 111 5.60 11.54 19.12
N HIS A 112 6.12 12.38 18.21
CA HIS A 112 5.30 13.45 17.62
C HIS A 112 3.94 12.92 17.12
N CYS A 113 3.95 11.75 16.50
CA CYS A 113 2.77 10.98 16.14
C CYS A 113 2.39 10.04 17.30
N VAL A 114 1.15 10.12 17.76
CA VAL A 114 0.66 9.31 18.91
C VAL A 114 0.42 7.85 18.48
N HIS A 115 -0.19 7.66 17.31
CA HIS A 115 -0.50 6.36 16.72
C HIS A 115 -0.07 6.32 15.25
N GLY A 116 1.23 6.18 15.03
CA GLY A 116 1.79 6.05 13.69
C GLY A 116 3.23 6.54 13.56
N ASP A 117 3.70 6.62 12.32
CA ASP A 117 5.08 6.94 12.00
C ASP A 117 5.27 8.44 11.76
N CYS A 118 6.30 9.01 12.40
CA CYS A 118 6.73 10.39 12.14
C CYS A 118 7.75 10.46 11.00
N TYR A 119 7.62 11.48 10.15
CA TYR A 119 8.63 11.89 9.20
C TYR A 119 8.69 13.41 9.09
N ALA A 120 9.79 13.97 8.61
CA ALA A 120 9.90 15.40 8.32
C ALA A 120 10.48 15.65 6.94
N ASP A 121 10.00 16.70 6.27
CA ASP A 121 10.58 17.12 4.99
C ASP A 121 11.94 17.78 5.23
N VAL A 122 12.95 17.27 4.53
CA VAL A 122 14.32 17.79 4.57
C VAL A 122 14.48 18.82 3.43
N GLN A 123 13.77 19.94 3.47
CA GLN A 123 13.92 21.00 2.46
C GLN A 123 14.65 22.22 3.01
N GLY A 124 15.86 22.45 2.47
CA GLY A 124 16.53 23.75 2.43
C GLY A 124 16.56 24.54 3.75
N SER A 125 16.23 25.83 3.66
CA SER A 125 16.31 26.80 4.76
C SER A 125 15.03 26.91 5.62
N THR A 126 14.02 26.08 5.37
CA THR A 126 12.78 26.09 6.15
C THR A 126 12.89 25.18 7.38
N PRO A 127 12.20 25.51 8.50
CA PRO A 127 12.13 24.63 9.67
C PRO A 127 11.59 23.26 9.27
N MET A 128 12.20 22.19 9.78
CA MET A 128 11.72 20.83 9.55
C MET A 128 10.35 20.65 10.19
N VAL A 129 9.33 20.44 9.36
CA VAL A 129 7.95 20.24 9.83
C VAL A 129 7.69 18.74 9.97
N PRO A 130 7.44 18.23 11.18
CA PRO A 130 7.06 16.84 11.36
C PRO A 130 5.64 16.60 10.81
N LYS A 131 5.46 15.43 10.23
CA LYS A 131 4.23 14.90 9.63
C LYS A 131 4.04 13.46 10.08
N CYS A 132 2.80 13.02 10.11
CA CYS A 132 2.45 11.68 10.55
C CYS A 132 1.83 10.85 9.43
N ILE A 133 2.18 9.57 9.39
CA ILE A 133 1.41 8.51 8.74
C ILE A 133 0.70 7.76 9.85
N CYS A 134 -0.63 7.83 9.90
CA CYS A 134 -1.39 7.25 10.99
C CYS A 134 -1.61 5.75 10.84
N ASP A 135 -1.57 5.05 11.96
CA ASP A 135 -2.01 3.67 12.03
C ASP A 135 -3.49 3.55 11.65
N PRO A 136 -3.93 2.43 11.04
CA PRO A 136 -5.34 2.21 10.72
C PRO A 136 -6.25 2.46 11.92
N GLY A 137 -7.31 3.26 11.72
CA GLY A 137 -8.27 3.64 12.77
C GLY A 137 -7.91 4.90 13.55
N TRP A 138 -6.78 5.54 13.23
CA TRP A 138 -6.37 6.83 13.80
C TRP A 138 -6.26 7.91 12.72
N GLY A 139 -6.48 9.15 13.13
CA GLY A 139 -6.41 10.32 12.28
C GLY A 139 -6.13 11.59 13.07
N GLY A 140 -6.21 12.72 12.38
CA GLY A 140 -5.76 14.02 12.91
C GLY A 140 -4.29 14.29 12.60
N PRO A 141 -3.83 15.54 12.77
CA PRO A 141 -2.48 15.96 12.39
C PRO A 141 -1.35 15.17 13.07
N ARG A 142 -1.61 14.59 14.25
CA ARG A 142 -0.66 13.81 15.06
C ARG A 142 -1.14 12.39 15.31
N CYS A 143 -2.13 11.92 14.55
CA CYS A 143 -2.77 10.61 14.75
C CYS A 143 -3.35 10.43 16.16
N GLU A 144 -3.79 11.54 16.76
CA GLU A 144 -4.28 11.60 18.13
C GLU A 144 -5.78 11.32 18.25
N LYS A 145 -6.50 11.33 17.13
CA LYS A 145 -7.94 11.14 17.09
C LYS A 145 -8.26 9.74 16.63
N LYS A 146 -9.00 9.00 17.44
CA LYS A 146 -9.63 7.76 17.00
C LYS A 146 -10.67 8.11 15.92
N ILE A 147 -10.62 7.44 14.79
CA ILE A 147 -11.63 7.60 13.74
C ILE A 147 -12.96 7.04 14.26
N GLU A 148 -14.03 7.80 14.09
CA GLU A 148 -15.38 7.33 14.45
C GLU A 148 -15.83 6.25 13.47
N TRP A 149 -16.27 5.12 14.02
CA TRP A 149 -16.82 4.04 13.22
C TRP A 149 -18.19 4.44 12.67
N ILE A 150 -18.35 4.31 11.36
CA ILE A 150 -19.65 4.48 10.72
C ILE A 150 -20.30 3.11 10.58
N GLN A 151 -21.42 2.90 11.27
CA GLN A 151 -22.22 1.70 11.11
C GLN A 151 -23.19 1.89 9.94
N MET A 152 -23.06 1.04 8.93
CA MET A 152 -24.00 1.00 7.80
C MET A 152 -25.11 -0.01 8.06
N GLN A 153 -26.35 0.39 7.77
CA GLN A 153 -27.48 -0.53 7.67
C GLN A 153 -27.60 -1.04 6.23
N SER A 154 -28.44 -2.05 6.01
CA SER A 154 -28.74 -2.55 4.65
C SER A 154 -29.19 -1.39 3.74
N GLY A 155 -28.53 -1.23 2.59
CA GLY A 155 -28.82 -0.16 1.63
C GLY A 155 -28.20 1.20 1.98
N GLY A 156 -27.51 1.33 3.11
CA GLY A 156 -26.72 2.52 3.43
C GLY A 156 -25.43 2.57 2.62
N PHE A 157 -25.04 3.75 2.16
CA PHE A 157 -23.81 3.98 1.42
C PHE A 157 -23.23 5.35 1.74
N ILE A 158 -21.93 5.51 1.48
CA ILE A 158 -21.25 6.81 1.44
C ILE A 158 -20.78 6.99 0.00
N ASP A 159 -21.17 8.10 -0.61
CA ASP A 159 -20.74 8.46 -1.96
C ASP A 159 -19.76 9.63 -1.92
N TYR A 160 -18.66 9.49 -2.67
CA TYR A 160 -17.66 10.52 -2.86
C TYR A 160 -17.74 11.00 -4.31
N SER A 161 -18.10 12.28 -4.48
CA SER A 161 -18.16 12.95 -5.79
C SER A 161 -16.95 13.88 -5.97
N PRO A 162 -15.76 13.35 -6.36
CA PRO A 162 -14.57 14.16 -6.59
C PRO A 162 -14.78 15.09 -7.79
N LYS A 163 -14.23 16.31 -7.71
CA LYS A 163 -14.20 17.26 -8.83
C LYS A 163 -12.99 17.07 -9.76
N ILE A 164 -12.14 16.10 -9.45
CA ILE A 164 -10.91 15.78 -10.19
C ILE A 164 -11.04 14.39 -10.80
N ALA A 165 -10.39 14.18 -11.95
CA ALA A 165 -10.21 12.84 -12.49
C ALA A 165 -9.05 12.16 -11.79
N PHE A 166 -9.24 10.92 -11.36
CA PHE A 166 -8.15 10.08 -10.85
C PHE A 166 -7.43 9.39 -12.01
N PRO A 167 -6.13 9.07 -11.85
CA PRO A 167 -5.44 8.21 -12.80
C PRO A 167 -6.13 6.84 -12.89
N GLU A 168 -6.59 6.45 -14.09
CA GLU A 168 -7.37 5.21 -14.29
C GLU A 168 -6.51 3.93 -14.21
N GLN A 169 -5.20 4.10 -14.17
CA GLN A 169 -4.20 3.04 -14.33
C GLN A 169 -3.83 2.35 -13.01
N THR A 170 -3.82 3.10 -11.90
CA THR A 170 -3.39 2.62 -10.58
C THR A 170 -4.50 2.76 -9.56
N ASN A 171 -4.77 1.71 -8.79
CA ASN A 171 -5.68 1.79 -7.65
C ASN A 171 -4.94 1.30 -6.40
N ASP A 172 -5.08 2.05 -5.31
CA ASP A 172 -4.55 1.73 -4.00
C ASP A 172 -5.65 2.03 -2.99
N ILE A 173 -6.32 0.97 -2.54
CA ILE A 173 -7.55 1.05 -1.75
C ILE A 173 -7.31 0.31 -0.44
N GLU A 174 -7.34 1.05 0.65
CA GLU A 174 -7.23 0.52 2.00
C GLU A 174 -8.50 0.82 2.80
N LEU A 175 -9.07 -0.22 3.41
CA LEU A 175 -10.26 -0.08 4.26
C LEU A 175 -10.11 -0.91 5.54
N LEU A 176 -10.26 -0.25 6.69
CA LEU A 176 -10.44 -0.90 7.97
C LEU A 176 -11.93 -1.06 8.25
N PHE A 177 -12.39 -2.29 8.47
CA PHE A 177 -13.82 -2.58 8.69
C PHE A 177 -14.03 -3.64 9.77
N ILE A 178 -15.23 -3.65 10.33
CA ILE A 178 -15.73 -4.73 11.21
C ILE A 178 -16.97 -5.29 10.52
N PRO A 179 -16.94 -6.55 10.05
CA PRO A 179 -18.10 -7.15 9.42
C PRO A 179 -19.17 -7.39 10.48
N GLY A 180 -20.39 -6.96 10.15
CA GLY A 180 -21.59 -7.42 10.81
C GLY A 180 -22.12 -8.71 10.17
N ARG A 181 -23.39 -8.99 10.39
CA ARG A 181 -24.09 -10.07 9.70
C ARG A 181 -24.37 -9.70 8.25
N VAL A 182 -23.76 -10.42 7.31
CA VAL A 182 -23.94 -10.21 5.87
C VAL A 182 -24.81 -11.32 5.28
N THR A 183 -25.89 -10.93 4.60
CA THR A 183 -26.73 -11.85 3.79
C THR A 183 -26.49 -11.54 2.32
N GLY A 184 -25.72 -12.41 1.63
CA GLY A 184 -25.28 -12.15 0.26
C GLY A 184 -23.93 -11.45 0.23
N ALA A 185 -23.88 -10.16 -0.12
CA ALA A 185 -22.66 -9.38 -0.23
C ALA A 185 -22.78 -8.03 0.48
N ALA A 186 -21.73 -7.63 1.18
CA ALA A 186 -21.52 -6.27 1.64
C ALA A 186 -20.41 -5.65 0.78
N GLU A 187 -20.77 -4.69 -0.06
CA GLU A 187 -19.80 -3.95 -0.85
C GLU A 187 -19.09 -2.93 0.07
N LEU A 188 -17.77 -3.01 0.09
CA LEU A 188 -16.90 -2.26 0.99
C LEU A 188 -16.34 -1.02 0.29
N THR A 189 -15.93 -1.17 -0.97
CA THR A 189 -15.55 -0.06 -1.83
C THR A 189 -16.03 -0.33 -3.25
N TYR A 190 -16.42 0.72 -3.96
CA TYR A 190 -16.80 0.64 -5.37
C TYR A 190 -16.30 1.89 -6.10
N GLY A 191 -15.74 1.71 -7.29
CA GLY A 191 -15.38 2.79 -8.19
C GLY A 191 -15.61 2.35 -9.63
N ALA A 192 -16.19 3.25 -10.44
CA ALA A 192 -16.43 3.00 -11.85
C ALA A 192 -16.05 4.19 -12.71
N ASP A 193 -15.62 3.92 -13.94
CA ASP A 193 -15.38 4.94 -14.95
C ASP A 193 -16.66 5.26 -15.75
N LYS A 194 -16.55 6.19 -16.70
CA LYS A 194 -17.67 6.58 -17.59
C LYS A 194 -18.11 5.46 -18.53
N SER A 195 -17.25 4.48 -18.78
CA SER A 195 -17.46 3.35 -19.67
C SER A 195 -18.09 2.15 -18.96
N GLN A 196 -18.42 2.28 -17.66
CA GLN A 196 -18.90 1.20 -16.78
C GLN A 196 -17.85 0.13 -16.46
N ASN A 197 -16.57 0.39 -16.72
CA ASN A 197 -15.49 -0.39 -16.12
C ASN A 197 -15.48 -0.06 -14.63
N TYR A 198 -15.25 -1.06 -13.79
CA TYR A 198 -15.34 -0.89 -12.34
C TYR A 198 -14.34 -1.74 -11.59
N VAL A 199 -14.09 -1.33 -10.36
CA VAL A 199 -13.37 -2.06 -9.33
C VAL A 199 -14.22 -2.03 -8.08
N SER A 200 -14.44 -3.17 -7.47
CA SER A 200 -15.08 -3.27 -6.18
C SER A 200 -14.38 -4.25 -5.25
N THR A 201 -14.49 -3.98 -3.96
CA THR A 201 -14.11 -4.88 -2.89
C THR A 201 -15.33 -5.16 -2.02
N SER A 202 -15.46 -6.39 -1.52
CA SER A 202 -16.64 -6.84 -0.80
C SER A 202 -16.31 -7.91 0.23
N ALA A 203 -17.21 -8.09 1.19
CA ALA A 203 -17.29 -9.28 2.02
C ALA A 203 -18.55 -10.05 1.64
N GLU A 204 -18.41 -11.28 1.15
CA GLU A 204 -19.51 -12.07 0.60
C GLU A 204 -19.69 -13.38 1.35
N MET A 205 -20.94 -13.72 1.68
CA MET A 205 -21.27 -15.00 2.29
C MET A 205 -21.15 -16.10 1.24
N THR A 206 -20.20 -17.02 1.43
CA THR A 206 -19.99 -18.19 0.56
C THR A 206 -20.22 -19.49 1.33
N SER A 207 -20.01 -20.64 0.67
CA SER A 207 -20.00 -21.95 1.36
C SER A 207 -18.94 -22.04 2.46
N ASP A 208 -17.88 -21.23 2.36
CA ASP A 208 -16.72 -21.23 3.24
C ASP A 208 -16.86 -20.19 4.38
N GLY A 209 -18.04 -19.54 4.46
CA GLY A 209 -18.34 -18.43 5.36
C GLY A 209 -18.14 -17.06 4.71
N LEU A 210 -18.03 -16.01 5.53
CA LEU A 210 -17.91 -14.65 5.05
C LEU A 210 -16.50 -14.43 4.47
N THR A 211 -16.40 -14.31 3.16
CA THR A 211 -15.14 -14.30 2.42
C THR A 211 -14.85 -12.90 1.85
N PRO A 212 -13.62 -12.37 1.98
CA PRO A 212 -13.23 -11.14 1.32
C PRO A 212 -13.01 -11.38 -0.18
N MET A 213 -13.53 -10.47 -0.98
CA MET A 213 -13.50 -10.56 -2.44
C MET A 213 -13.17 -9.21 -3.06
N ALA A 214 -12.55 -9.25 -4.23
CA ALA A 214 -12.47 -8.11 -5.13
C ALA A 214 -12.99 -8.54 -6.50
N LYS A 215 -13.80 -7.68 -7.13
CA LYS A 215 -14.37 -7.90 -8.46
C LYS A 215 -14.07 -6.71 -9.33
N PHE A 216 -13.75 -6.94 -10.58
CA PHE A 216 -13.43 -5.84 -11.49
C PHE A 216 -13.70 -6.21 -12.94
N ASP A 217 -14.07 -5.18 -13.70
CA ASP A 217 -14.13 -5.17 -15.16
C ASP A 217 -13.33 -3.96 -15.61
N LEU A 218 -12.26 -4.19 -16.37
CA LEU A 218 -11.33 -3.16 -16.80
C LEU A 218 -11.46 -2.85 -18.30
N GLY A 219 -12.49 -3.39 -18.95
CA GLY A 219 -12.64 -3.31 -20.40
C GLY A 219 -11.65 -4.19 -21.16
N GLY A 220 -11.78 -4.25 -22.49
CA GLY A 220 -10.84 -4.93 -23.40
C GLY A 220 -11.26 -6.33 -23.88
N VAL A 221 -11.91 -7.16 -23.05
CA VAL A 221 -12.39 -8.50 -23.45
C VAL A 221 -13.88 -8.65 -23.11
N ARG A 222 -14.71 -9.17 -24.04
CA ARG A 222 -16.13 -9.45 -23.75
C ARG A 222 -16.22 -10.55 -22.68
N ASN A 223 -16.97 -10.29 -21.60
CA ASN A 223 -17.13 -11.17 -20.41
C ASN A 223 -15.88 -11.29 -19.52
N SER A 224 -15.19 -10.18 -19.23
CA SER A 224 -13.91 -10.15 -18.49
C SER A 224 -14.00 -10.16 -16.96
N LEU A 225 -15.18 -10.39 -16.36
CA LEU A 225 -15.36 -10.30 -14.90
C LEU A 225 -14.29 -11.15 -14.21
N THR A 226 -13.32 -10.46 -13.62
CA THR A 226 -12.22 -11.09 -12.92
C THR A 226 -12.45 -10.87 -11.43
N GLN A 227 -12.18 -11.91 -10.65
CA GLN A 227 -12.39 -11.87 -9.22
C GLN A 227 -11.17 -12.43 -8.48
N LEU A 228 -10.87 -11.80 -7.36
CA LEU A 228 -9.95 -12.30 -6.36
C LEU A 228 -10.79 -12.76 -5.16
N LYS A 229 -10.61 -14.01 -4.75
CA LYS A 229 -11.27 -14.62 -3.59
C LYS A 229 -10.21 -15.26 -2.70
N ILE A 230 -10.19 -14.90 -1.42
CA ILE A 230 -9.34 -15.53 -0.40
C ILE A 230 -10.19 -16.57 0.35
N SER A 231 -10.41 -17.74 -0.28
CA SER A 231 -11.34 -18.76 0.24
C SER A 231 -10.93 -19.39 1.58
N GLU A 232 -9.64 -19.32 1.93
CA GLU A 232 -9.09 -19.88 3.16
C GLU A 232 -9.29 -18.95 4.38
N LEU A 233 -9.79 -17.73 4.15
CA LEU A 233 -10.11 -16.76 5.18
C LEU A 233 -11.62 -16.62 5.36
N SER A 234 -12.10 -16.97 6.55
CA SER A 234 -13.46 -16.70 6.98
C SER A 234 -13.47 -15.53 7.96
N LEU A 235 -14.01 -14.40 7.51
CA LEU A 235 -14.15 -13.19 8.32
C LEU A 235 -15.17 -13.44 9.43
N LYS A 236 -14.80 -13.07 10.66
CA LYS A 236 -15.63 -13.25 11.85
C LYS A 236 -16.34 -11.95 12.18
N GLU A 237 -17.62 -12.07 12.54
CA GLU A 237 -18.37 -10.94 13.07
C GLU A 237 -17.64 -10.30 14.27
N ASN A 238 -17.76 -8.97 14.39
CA ASN A 238 -17.16 -8.18 15.49
C ASN A 238 -15.62 -8.23 15.59
N SER A 239 -14.93 -8.76 14.58
CA SER A 239 -13.47 -8.70 14.48
C SER A 239 -13.07 -7.62 13.46
N SER A 240 -12.06 -6.81 13.76
CA SER A 240 -11.57 -5.80 12.81
C SER A 240 -10.63 -6.43 11.79
N TYR A 241 -10.79 -6.05 10.53
CA TYR A 241 -9.94 -6.45 9.42
C TYR A 241 -9.49 -5.22 8.64
N TRP A 242 -8.24 -5.22 8.19
CA TRP A 242 -7.70 -4.23 7.28
C TRP A 242 -7.54 -4.86 5.90
N MET A 243 -8.38 -4.46 4.96
CA MET A 243 -8.33 -4.92 3.59
C MET A 243 -7.58 -3.92 2.72
N HIS A 244 -6.68 -4.45 1.90
CA HIS A 244 -5.87 -3.70 0.97
C HIS A 244 -6.03 -4.29 -0.42
N PHE A 245 -6.52 -3.49 -1.36
CA PHE A 245 -6.61 -3.83 -2.76
C PHE A 245 -5.68 -2.93 -3.57
N THR A 246 -4.83 -3.54 -4.39
CA THR A 246 -3.93 -2.82 -5.28
C THR A 246 -4.10 -3.29 -6.71
N ARG A 247 -4.05 -2.31 -7.62
CA ARG A 247 -3.97 -2.53 -9.07
C ARG A 247 -2.82 -1.68 -9.58
N ASN A 248 -1.80 -2.33 -10.13
CA ASN A 248 -0.60 -1.65 -10.59
C ASN A 248 -0.16 -2.17 -11.97
N PRO A 249 -0.13 -1.32 -13.02
CA PRO A 249 0.23 -1.70 -14.38
C PRO A 249 1.74 -1.85 -14.59
N THR A 250 2.56 -1.69 -13.54
CA THR A 250 4.04 -1.76 -13.64
C THR A 250 4.62 -3.12 -13.26
N ARG A 251 3.80 -4.14 -12.98
CA ARG A 251 4.22 -5.50 -12.61
C ARG A 251 3.94 -6.55 -13.69
#